data_AF-A0A9Q0U6J7-F1
#
_entry.id   AF-A0A9Q0U6J7-F1
#
_cell.length_a   1.000
_cell.length_b   1.000
_cell.length_c   1.000
_cell.angle_alpha   90.00
_cell.angle_beta   90.00
_cell.angle_gamma   90.00
#
_symmetry.space_group_name_H-M   'P 1'
#
loop_
_entity.id
_entity.type
_entity.pdbx_description
1 polymer ?
#
loop_
_entity_poly.entity_id
_entity_poly.type
_entity_poly.pdbx_seq_one_letter_code
_entity_poly.pdbx_strand_id
1 'polypeptide(L)'
;MELQSNPEGVTWKGSKKFYRSGPWNGIGFSGAPEIKANSLFYFNFISNDQEVSYSFSRILTVLDFANEHEEAKAKPKIRIAVITVATIAVILGMLVAIYYLRKRKAKGAGKLIKPIAFTKLQSAQVTLDRSLSLNCKVRR
;
A
#
# COMPACT_ATOMS: atom_id res chain seq x y z
N MET A 1 43.19 22.65 1.25
CA MET A 1 42.93 24.05 0.85
C MET A 1 44.18 24.85 1.17
N GLU A 2 44.70 25.63 0.22
CA GLU A 2 45.77 26.59 0.54
C GLU A 2 45.11 27.81 1.20
N LEU A 3 45.49 28.13 2.44
CA LEU A 3 44.96 29.26 3.23
C LEU A 3 45.66 30.57 2.83
N GLN A 4 45.60 30.94 1.55
CA GLN A 4 45.86 32.33 1.15
C GLN A 4 44.59 33.16 1.40
N SER A 5 44.72 34.49 1.36
CA SER A 5 43.65 35.50 1.53
C SER A 5 42.36 35.27 0.72
N ASN A 6 42.34 34.24 -0.13
CA ASN A 6 41.20 33.76 -0.86
C ASN A 6 41.28 32.22 -0.92
N PRO A 7 40.49 31.47 -0.13
CA PRO A 7 40.62 30.02 -0.05
C PRO A 7 40.28 29.36 -1.38
N GLU A 8 41.21 28.54 -1.89
CA GLU A 8 41.00 27.78 -3.12
C GLU A 8 41.25 26.28 -2.91
N GLY A 9 40.43 25.47 -3.56
CA GLY A 9 40.69 24.05 -3.77
C GLY A 9 41.71 23.85 -4.89
N VAL A 10 42.78 23.11 -4.61
CA VAL A 10 43.82 22.73 -5.57
C VAL A 10 43.91 21.22 -5.64
N THR A 11 43.82 20.67 -6.84
CA THR A 11 44.03 19.24 -7.08
C THR A 11 45.39 19.03 -7.73
N TRP A 12 46.12 18.04 -7.23
CA TRP A 12 47.47 17.71 -7.66
C TRP A 12 47.47 16.40 -8.44
N LYS A 13 48.27 16.32 -9.50
CA LYS A 13 48.56 15.06 -10.21
C LYS A 13 50.05 14.77 -10.03
N GLY A 14 50.37 13.94 -9.03
CA GLY A 14 51.74 13.81 -8.54
C GLY A 14 52.22 15.14 -7.94
N SER A 15 53.40 15.60 -8.36
CA SER A 15 53.99 16.86 -7.89
C SER A 15 53.53 18.10 -8.66
N LYS A 16 52.69 17.94 -9.70
CA LYS A 16 52.22 19.06 -10.53
C LYS A 16 50.80 19.48 -10.15
N LYS A 17 50.58 20.78 -9.91
CA LYS A 17 49.23 21.37 -9.80
C LYS A 17 48.47 21.06 -11.09
N PHE A 18 47.40 20.28 -10.99
CA PHE A 18 46.61 19.82 -12.14
C PHE A 18 45.38 20.69 -12.35
N TYR A 19 44.74 21.10 -11.26
CA TYR A 19 43.51 21.88 -11.30
C TYR A 19 43.44 22.88 -10.14
N ARG A 20 42.90 24.07 -10.41
CA ARG A 20 42.54 25.07 -9.40
C ARG A 20 41.07 25.38 -9.56
N SER A 21 40.33 25.25 -8.48
CA SER A 21 38.95 25.72 -8.40
C SER A 21 38.86 27.24 -8.49
N GLY A 22 39.92 27.99 -8.17
CA GLY A 22 39.85 29.45 -8.10
C GLY A 22 39.00 29.91 -6.91
N PRO A 23 38.94 31.22 -6.66
CA PRO A 23 38.24 31.73 -5.48
C PRO A 23 36.72 31.64 -5.59
N TRP A 24 36.06 31.59 -4.42
CA TRP A 24 34.61 31.67 -4.31
C TRP A 24 34.11 33.08 -4.66
N ASN A 25 33.17 33.19 -5.59
CA ASN A 25 32.65 34.47 -6.07
C ASN A 25 31.24 34.81 -5.56
N GLY A 26 30.75 34.09 -4.54
CA GLY A 26 29.39 34.20 -4.02
C GLY A 26 28.37 33.26 -4.67
N ILE A 27 28.65 32.76 -5.88
CA ILE A 27 27.75 31.85 -6.62
C ILE A 27 28.40 30.47 -6.79
N GLY A 28 29.71 30.43 -6.99
CA GLY A 28 30.50 29.24 -7.26
C GLY A 28 31.99 29.52 -7.20
N PHE A 29 32.79 28.51 -7.51
CA PHE A 29 34.24 28.67 -7.70
C PHE A 29 34.54 29.11 -9.13
N SER A 30 35.41 30.10 -9.33
CA SER A 30 35.66 30.71 -10.66
C SER A 30 36.25 29.75 -11.70
N GLY A 31 37.03 28.77 -11.27
CA GLY A 31 37.59 27.67 -12.06
C GLY A 31 36.67 26.44 -12.15
N ALA A 32 35.50 26.47 -11.53
CA ALA A 32 34.49 25.41 -11.58
C ALA A 32 33.09 25.96 -11.95
N PRO A 33 32.91 26.57 -13.12
CA PRO A 33 31.65 27.22 -13.49
C PRO A 33 30.45 26.26 -13.60
N GLU A 34 30.71 24.96 -13.70
CA GLU A 34 29.72 23.88 -13.72
C GLU A 34 29.16 23.58 -12.31
N ILE A 35 29.94 23.85 -11.26
CA ILE A 35 29.55 23.62 -9.86
C ILE A 35 28.90 24.90 -9.34
N LYS A 36 27.64 25.10 -9.72
CA LYS A 36 26.79 26.21 -9.26
C LYS A 36 25.52 25.66 -8.63
N ALA A 37 24.93 26.47 -7.75
CA ALA A 37 23.61 26.18 -7.21
C ALA A 37 22.62 25.93 -8.35
N ASN A 38 21.85 24.85 -8.21
CA ASN A 38 20.82 24.46 -9.17
C ASN A 38 19.54 24.14 -8.41
N SER A 39 18.46 23.81 -9.12
CA SER A 39 17.16 23.53 -8.50
C SER A 39 17.17 22.34 -7.53
N LEU A 40 18.21 21.49 -7.57
CA LEU A 40 18.34 20.28 -6.78
C LEU A 40 19.39 20.40 -5.65
N PHE A 41 20.38 21.27 -5.80
CA PHE A 41 21.53 21.39 -4.92
C PHE A 41 21.79 22.84 -4.54
N TYR A 42 21.87 23.06 -3.23
CA TYR A 42 22.27 24.33 -2.63
C TYR A 42 23.69 24.19 -2.07
N PHE A 43 24.52 25.22 -2.29
CA PHE A 43 25.90 25.25 -1.85
C PHE A 43 26.10 26.42 -0.88
N ASN A 44 26.77 26.16 0.24
CA ASN A 44 27.08 27.15 1.25
C ASN A 44 28.60 27.18 1.49
N PHE A 45 29.15 28.38 1.49
CA PHE A 45 30.56 28.63 1.73
C PHE A 45 30.73 29.64 2.87
N ILE A 46 31.45 29.23 3.91
CA ILE A 46 31.77 30.04 5.07
C ILE A 46 33.28 30.30 5.03
N SER A 47 33.67 31.57 5.11
CA SER A 47 35.07 31.99 5.21
C SER A 47 35.14 33.14 6.21
N ASN A 48 35.46 32.82 7.45
CA ASN A 48 35.69 33.78 8.53
C ASN A 48 37.05 33.50 9.20
N ASP A 49 37.41 34.29 10.22
CA ASP A 49 38.71 34.16 10.90
C ASP A 49 38.87 32.85 11.69
N GLN A 50 37.77 32.12 11.94
CA GLN A 50 37.74 30.87 12.70
C GLN A 50 37.71 29.63 11.80
N GLU A 51 36.97 29.68 10.69
CA GLU A 51 36.77 28.55 9.80
C GLU A 51 36.59 28.92 8.34
N VAL A 52 37.08 28.01 7.49
CA VAL A 52 36.78 27.96 6.06
C VAL A 52 36.11 26.62 5.78
N SER A 53 34.83 26.65 5.41
CA SER A 53 34.03 25.45 5.18
C SER A 53 33.21 25.55 3.90
N TYR A 54 33.12 24.43 3.20
CA TYR A 54 32.28 24.25 2.03
C TYR A 54 31.31 23.10 2.27
N SER A 55 30.02 23.37 2.13
CA SER A 55 28.96 22.40 2.36
C SER A 55 27.95 22.43 1.21
N PHE A 56 27.31 21.29 0.97
CA PHE A 56 26.24 21.16 0.00
C PHE A 56 25.06 20.42 0.61
N SER A 57 23.86 20.88 0.29
CA SER A 57 22.61 20.24 0.70
C SER A 57 21.73 20.00 -0.53
N ARG A 58 20.95 18.92 -0.47
CA ARG A 58 19.91 18.67 -1.47
C ARG A 58 18.72 19.55 -1.13
N ILE A 59 18.21 20.28 -2.12
CA ILE A 59 16.94 20.97 -2.00
C ILE A 59 15.87 19.90 -2.07
N LEU A 60 15.11 19.74 -1.00
CA LEU A 60 14.05 18.76 -0.93
C LEU A 60 12.91 19.20 -1.85
N THR A 61 12.84 18.57 -3.02
CA THR A 61 11.78 18.85 -3.98
C THR A 61 10.58 17.94 -3.68
N VAL A 62 9.38 18.38 -4.05
CA VAL A 62 8.17 17.54 -3.98
C VAL A 62 8.31 16.20 -4.70
N LEU A 63 9.26 16.09 -5.63
CA LEU A 63 9.60 14.85 -6.33
C LEU A 63 10.41 13.86 -5.48
N ASP A 64 11.25 14.34 -4.55
CA ASP A 64 12.02 13.48 -3.65
C ASP A 64 11.09 12.75 -2.66
N PHE A 65 10.05 13.44 -2.18
CA PHE A 65 9.00 12.84 -1.34
C PHE A 65 8.17 11.79 -2.09
N ALA A 66 7.98 11.95 -3.39
CA ALA A 66 7.28 10.97 -4.22
C ALA A 66 8.12 9.70 -4.43
N ASN A 67 9.45 9.80 -4.35
CA ASN A 67 10.38 8.68 -4.51
C ASN A 67 10.57 7.87 -3.21
N GLU A 68 10.41 8.49 -2.04
CA GLU A 68 10.60 7.80 -0.76
C GLU A 68 9.45 6.82 -0.43
N HIS A 69 8.30 6.93 -1.10
CA HIS A 69 7.19 6.00 -0.93
C HIS A 69 7.40 4.64 -1.62
N GLU A 70 8.52 4.43 -2.33
CA GLU A 70 8.85 3.15 -3.01
C GLU A 70 10.19 2.51 -2.57
N GLU A 71 11.12 3.22 -1.93
CA GLU A 71 12.43 2.68 -1.53
C GLU A 71 12.52 2.19 -0.06
N ALA A 72 11.65 1.26 0.32
CA ALA A 72 11.89 0.36 1.45
C ALA A 72 12.15 -1.07 0.95
N LYS A 73 13.24 -1.30 0.19
CA LYS A 73 13.59 -2.65 -0.31
C LYS A 73 15.08 -3.02 -0.24
N ALA A 74 15.71 -2.83 0.91
CA ALA A 74 16.94 -3.55 1.26
C ALA A 74 16.89 -4.18 2.67
N LYS A 75 16.43 -5.45 2.71
CA LYS A 75 16.46 -6.49 3.78
C LYS A 75 15.41 -6.43 4.93
N PRO A 76 14.76 -7.55 5.32
CA PRO A 76 14.79 -8.92 4.78
C PRO A 76 13.50 -9.22 4.00
N LYS A 77 13.58 -9.24 2.67
CA LYS A 77 12.46 -9.53 1.75
C LYS A 77 11.77 -10.88 2.04
N ILE A 78 12.47 -11.80 2.72
CA ILE A 78 12.01 -13.16 3.04
C ILE A 78 10.93 -13.17 4.13
N ARG A 79 11.11 -12.44 5.24
CA ARG A 79 10.14 -12.48 6.36
C ARG A 79 8.78 -11.89 5.97
N ILE A 80 8.80 -10.80 5.18
CA ILE A 80 7.60 -10.15 4.66
C ILE A 80 6.91 -11.04 3.62
N ALA A 81 7.66 -11.72 2.75
CA ALA A 81 7.11 -12.67 1.78
C ALA A 81 6.43 -13.88 2.46
N VAL A 82 6.99 -14.41 3.55
CA VAL A 82 6.40 -15.56 4.27
C VAL A 82 5.06 -15.18 4.91
N ILE A 83 4.95 -14.00 5.53
CA ILE A 83 3.71 -13.55 6.16
C ILE A 83 2.61 -13.32 5.12
N THR A 84 2.95 -12.70 3.99
CA THR A 84 1.99 -12.45 2.90
C THR A 84 1.49 -13.75 2.26
N VAL A 85 2.36 -14.73 2.03
CA VAL A 85 1.94 -16.04 1.50
C VAL A 85 1.06 -16.80 2.50
N ALA A 86 1.41 -16.81 3.79
CA ALA A 86 0.62 -17.49 4.83
C ALA A 86 -0.80 -16.90 4.95
N THR A 87 -0.93 -15.57 4.94
CA THR A 87 -2.23 -14.90 5.02
C THR A 87 -3.11 -15.20 3.81
N ILE A 88 -2.55 -15.17 2.59
CA ILE A 88 -3.27 -15.52 1.36
C ILE A 88 -3.78 -16.97 1.41
N ALA A 89 -2.95 -17.92 1.84
CA ALA A 89 -3.33 -19.32 1.93
C ALA A 89 -4.50 -19.55 2.92
N VAL A 90 -4.49 -18.87 4.07
CA VAL A 90 -5.58 -18.95 5.06
C VAL A 90 -6.87 -18.36 4.51
N ILE A 91 -6.81 -17.20 3.84
CA ILE A 91 -7.99 -16.56 3.24
C ILE A 91 -8.62 -17.46 2.17
N LEU A 92 -7.80 -18.01 1.26
CA LEU A 92 -8.28 -18.93 0.24
C LEU A 92 -8.89 -20.20 0.85
N GLY A 93 -8.27 -20.75 1.88
CA GLY A 93 -8.81 -21.89 2.62
C GLY A 93 -10.18 -21.60 3.24
N MET A 94 -10.33 -20.43 3.88
CA MET A 94 -11.61 -20.00 4.45
C MET A 94 -12.69 -19.79 3.40
N LEU A 95 -12.38 -19.18 2.26
CA LEU A 95 -13.33 -19.00 1.15
C LEU A 95 -13.81 -20.34 0.60
N VAL A 96 -12.88 -21.29 0.42
CA VAL A 96 -13.19 -22.64 -0.06
C VAL A 96 -14.04 -23.39 0.98
N ALA A 97 -13.71 -23.31 2.27
CA ALA A 97 -14.50 -23.91 3.33
C ALA A 97 -15.93 -23.34 3.38
N ILE A 98 -16.07 -22.01 3.31
CA ILE A 98 -17.37 -21.32 3.24
C ILE A 98 -18.16 -21.79 2.02
N TYR A 99 -17.52 -21.89 0.86
CA TYR A 99 -18.14 -22.40 -0.36
C TYR A 99 -18.67 -23.83 -0.18
N TYR A 100 -17.86 -24.74 0.38
CA TYR A 100 -18.28 -26.11 0.62
C TYR A 100 -19.40 -26.23 1.66
N LEU A 101 -19.38 -25.40 2.70
CA LEU A 101 -20.46 -25.35 3.70
C LEU A 101 -21.78 -24.83 3.09
N ARG A 102 -21.72 -23.78 2.26
CA ARG A 102 -22.88 -23.28 1.50
C ARG A 102 -23.44 -24.34 0.56
N LYS A 103 -22.56 -25.05 -0.14
CA LYS A 103 -22.94 -26.15 -1.05
C LYS A 103 -23.57 -27.34 -0.30
N ARG A 104 -23.09 -27.67 0.90
CA ARG A 104 -23.71 -28.68 1.78
C ARG A 104 -25.10 -28.25 2.24
N LYS A 105 -25.28 -26.99 2.67
CA LYS A 105 -26.59 -26.44 3.08
C LYS A 105 -27.59 -26.41 1.91
N ALA A 106 -27.16 -26.13 0.68
CA ALA A 106 -28.03 -26.17 -0.50
C ALA A 106 -28.58 -27.58 -0.80
N LYS A 107 -27.77 -28.63 -0.59
CA LYS A 107 -28.23 -30.03 -0.71
C LYS A 107 -29.09 -30.49 0.47
N GLY A 108 -28.89 -29.93 1.67
CA GLY A 108 -29.72 -30.21 2.85
C GLY A 108 -31.06 -29.48 2.87
N ALA A 109 -31.13 -28.26 2.35
CA ALA A 109 -32.35 -27.45 2.27
C ALA A 109 -33.33 -27.97 1.19
N GLY A 110 -32.83 -28.65 0.14
CA GLY A 110 -33.67 -29.33 -0.85
C GLY A 110 -34.36 -30.60 -0.35
N LYS A 111 -34.11 -31.04 0.90
CA LYS A 111 -34.68 -32.29 1.46
C LYS A 111 -35.63 -32.09 2.65
N LEU A 112 -35.86 -30.85 3.09
CA LEU A 112 -36.74 -30.55 4.22
C LEU A 112 -37.81 -29.48 3.94
N ILE A 113 -38.25 -29.39 2.69
CA ILE A 113 -39.61 -28.93 2.38
C ILE A 113 -40.29 -30.12 1.70
N LYS A 114 -40.76 -31.07 2.52
CA LYS A 114 -41.80 -31.99 2.04
C LYS A 114 -43.05 -31.13 1.91
N PRO A 115 -43.73 -31.08 0.74
CA PRO A 115 -45.05 -30.48 0.69
C PRO A 115 -45.91 -31.19 1.73
N ILE A 116 -46.49 -30.41 2.64
CA ILE A 116 -47.49 -30.87 3.58
C ILE A 116 -48.54 -31.60 2.73
N ALA A 117 -48.67 -32.92 2.95
CA ALA A 117 -49.59 -33.74 2.22
C ALA A 117 -51.01 -33.17 2.39
N PHE A 118 -51.52 -32.58 1.32
CA PHE A 118 -52.86 -32.02 1.18
C PHE A 118 -53.99 -33.06 1.38
N THR A 119 -53.64 -34.33 1.60
CA THR A 119 -54.56 -35.46 1.71
C THR A 119 -55.20 -35.67 3.09
N LYS A 120 -54.91 -34.83 4.09
CA LYS A 120 -55.61 -34.88 5.40
C LYS A 120 -56.71 -33.83 5.62
N LEU A 121 -56.86 -32.86 4.71
CA LEU A 121 -57.91 -31.82 4.82
C LEU A 121 -59.20 -32.16 4.05
N GLN A 122 -59.15 -33.02 3.03
CA GLN A 122 -60.37 -33.43 2.32
C GLN A 122 -61.28 -34.34 3.16
N SER A 123 -60.74 -35.17 4.05
CA SER A 123 -61.58 -36.02 4.92
C SER A 123 -62.30 -35.23 6.01
N ALA A 124 -61.74 -34.11 6.47
CA ALA A 124 -62.40 -33.21 7.42
C ALA A 124 -63.51 -32.38 6.74
N GLN A 125 -63.27 -31.87 5.53
CA GLN A 125 -64.26 -31.08 4.77
C GLN A 125 -65.50 -31.92 4.40
N VAL A 126 -65.29 -33.16 3.92
CA VAL A 126 -66.39 -34.09 3.56
C VAL A 126 -67.24 -34.49 4.77
N THR A 127 -66.67 -34.51 5.98
CA THR A 127 -67.42 -34.84 7.21
C THR A 127 -68.26 -33.65 7.69
N LEU A 128 -67.81 -32.41 7.45
CA LEU A 128 -68.54 -31.19 7.83
C LEU A 128 -69.69 -30.87 6.85
N ASP A 129 -69.51 -31.10 5.55
CA ASP A 129 -70.60 -30.97 4.56
C ASP A 129 -71.72 -32.00 4.79
N ARG A 130 -71.38 -33.21 5.27
CA ARG A 130 -72.38 -34.23 5.60
C ARG A 130 -73.19 -33.88 6.86
N SER A 131 -72.62 -33.15 7.83
CA SER A 131 -73.36 -32.68 9.02
C SER A 131 -74.22 -31.43 8.74
N LEU A 132 -73.81 -30.57 7.81
CA LEU A 132 -74.61 -29.44 7.34
C LEU A 132 -75.79 -29.86 6.44
N SER A 133 -75.66 -30.96 5.69
CA SER A 133 -76.76 -31.53 4.89
C SER A 133 -77.84 -32.21 5.76
N LEU A 134 -77.46 -32.85 6.88
CA LEU A 134 -78.40 -33.52 7.79
C LEU A 134 -79.18 -32.58 8.72
N ASN A 135 -78.71 -31.34 8.92
CA ASN A 135 -79.42 -30.33 9.74
C ASN A 135 -80.41 -29.47 8.93
N CYS A 136 -80.48 -29.64 7.61
CA CYS A 136 -81.43 -28.93 6.74
C CYS A 136 -82.59 -29.84 6.28
N LYS A 137 -83.03 -30.76 7.15
CA LYS A 137 -84.25 -31.54 6.96
C LYS A 137 -85.03 -31.62 8.28
N VAL A 138 -85.84 -30.58 8.55
CA VAL A 138 -87.16 -30.60 9.23
C VAL A 138 -87.58 -29.14 9.52
N ARG A 139 -88.50 -28.62 8.68
CA ARG A 139 -89.70 -27.82 9.02
C ARG A 139 -90.23 -27.08 7.78
N ARG A 140 -90.96 -27.79 6.93
CA ARG A 140 -92.37 -27.59 6.60
C ARG A 140 -92.82 -28.69 5.65
#